data_AF-A0A3Q8SPQ1-F1
#
_entry.id   AF-A0A3Q8SPQ1-F1
#
_cell.length_a   1.000
_cell.length_b   1.000
_cell.length_c   1.000
_cell.angle_alpha   90.00
_cell.angle_beta   90.00
_cell.angle_gamma   90.00
#
_symmetry.space_group_name_H-M   'P 1'
#
loop_
_entity.id
_entity.type
_entity.pdbx_description
1 polymer ?
#
loop_
_entity_poly.entity_id
_entity_poly.type
_entity_poly.pdbx_seq_one_letter_code
_entity_poly.pdbx_strand_id
1 'polypeptide(L)' 'MFIMSKLTKQDKIHIFEEWTLEDKRGTYLNKKYGVNIANINYLVSLIKMHGLSILDKSYAHYSKEFKEQAIKRVL' A
#
# COMPACT_ATOMS: atom_id res chain seq x y z
N MET A 1 5.56 12.83 -4.43
CA MET A 1 4.29 13.15 -3.74
C MET A 1 3.62 11.84 -3.33
N PHE A 2 3.50 11.54 -2.04
CA PHE A 2 2.93 10.28 -1.54
C PHE A 2 1.42 10.22 -1.82
N ILE A 3 1.03 9.56 -2.91
CA ILE A 3 -0.39 9.45 -3.36
C ILE A 3 -1.25 8.66 -2.35
N MET A 4 -0.62 7.91 -1.43
CA MET A 4 -1.29 7.00 -0.50
C MET A 4 -2.02 7.69 0.66
N SER A 5 -1.77 8.98 0.88
CA SER A 5 -2.47 9.80 1.86
C SER A 5 -3.86 10.23 1.40
N LYS A 6 -4.15 10.16 0.09
CA LYS A 6 -5.46 10.56 -0.47
C LYS A 6 -6.52 9.47 -0.40
N LEU A 7 -6.11 8.21 -0.23
CA LEU A 7 -7.03 7.07 -0.14
C LEU A 7 -7.51 6.88 1.29
N THR A 8 -8.82 6.80 1.46
CA THR A 8 -9.42 6.35 2.72
C THR A 8 -9.12 4.87 2.96
N LYS A 9 -9.35 4.38 4.19
CA LYS A 9 -9.24 2.94 4.48
C LYS A 9 -10.17 2.12 3.59
N GLN A 10 -11.39 2.61 3.36
CA GLN A 10 -12.38 1.94 2.52
C GLN A 10 -11.94 1.88 1.05
N ASP A 11 -11.37 2.96 0.52
CA ASP A 11 -10.85 2.93 -0.86
C ASP A 11 -9.76 1.88 -1.03
N LYS A 12 -8.90 1.69 -0.01
CA LYS A 12 -7.84 0.67 -0.03
C LYS A 12 -8.40 -0.74 -0.01
N ILE A 13 -9.50 -0.96 0.73
CA ILE A 13 -10.20 -2.25 0.76
C ILE A 13 -10.83 -2.54 -0.61
N HIS A 14 -11.58 -1.59 -1.18
CA HIS A 14 -12.19 -1.75 -2.50
C HIS A 14 -11.16 -1.96 -3.61
N ILE A 15 -10.03 -1.23 -3.60
CA ILE A 15 -8.95 -1.46 -4.57
C ILE A 15 -8.43 -2.91 -4.46
N PHE A 16 -8.28 -3.43 -3.25
CA PHE A 16 -7.82 -4.80 -3.05
C PHE A 16 -8.83 -5.83 -3.52
N GLU A 17 -10.11 -5.65 -3.20
CA GLU A 17 -11.21 -6.52 -3.63
C GLU A 17 -11.36 -6.51 -5.15
N GLU A 18 -11.39 -5.34 -5.80
CA GLU A 18 -11.50 -5.21 -7.25
C GLU A 18 -10.28 -5.79 -7.99
N TRP A 19 -9.08 -5.64 -7.42
CA TRP A 19 -7.88 -6.27 -7.97
C TRP A 19 -7.99 -7.80 -7.87
N THR A 20 -8.42 -8.35 -6.73
CA THR A 20 -8.30 -9.79 -6.41
C THR A 20 -9.50 -10.64 -6.81
N LEU A 21 -10.72 -10.13 -6.63
CA LEU A 21 -11.97 -10.86 -6.88
C LEU A 21 -12.48 -10.61 -8.29
N GLU A 22 -12.29 -9.40 -8.83
CA GLU A 22 -12.82 -9.00 -10.14
C GLU A 22 -11.76 -8.97 -11.25
N ASP A 23 -10.51 -9.35 -10.93
CA ASP A 23 -9.33 -9.33 -11.83
C ASP A 23 -9.18 -8.00 -12.60
N LYS A 24 -9.51 -6.88 -11.94
CA LYS A 24 -9.40 -5.57 -12.59
C LYS A 24 -7.95 -5.19 -12.78
N ARG A 25 -7.63 -4.78 -14.02
CA ARG A 25 -6.29 -4.28 -14.37
C ARG A 25 -5.97 -2.99 -13.63
N GLY A 26 -4.70 -2.80 -13.30
CA GLY A 26 -4.20 -1.58 -12.65
C GLY A 26 -4.53 -0.29 -13.41
N THR A 27 -4.70 -0.33 -14.74
CA THR A 27 -5.13 0.83 -15.55
C THR A 27 -6.57 1.26 -15.26
N TYR A 28 -7.47 0.32 -14.98
CA TYR A 28 -8.85 0.62 -14.57
C TYR A 28 -8.87 1.29 -13.19
N LEU A 29 -8.19 0.67 -12.22
CA LEU A 29 -8.07 1.18 -10.85
C LEU A 29 -7.39 2.55 -10.81
N ASN A 30 -6.40 2.77 -11.68
CA ASN A 30 -5.75 4.08 -11.83
C ASN A 30 -6.74 5.17 -12.24
N LYS A 31 -7.59 4.91 -13.24
CA LYS A 31 -8.60 5.88 -13.69
C LYS A 31 -9.67 6.12 -12.64
N LYS A 32 -10.13 5.06 -11.95
CA LYS A 32 -11.20 5.13 -10.95
C LYS A 32 -10.78 5.88 -9.68
N TYR A 33 -9.60 5.58 -9.15
CA TYR A 33 -9.14 6.12 -7.88
C TYR A 33 -8.10 7.24 -8.02
N GLY A 34 -7.64 7.53 -9.24
CA GLY A 34 -6.59 8.54 -9.49
C GLY A 34 -5.22 8.14 -8.92
N VAL A 35 -4.94 6.84 -8.78
CA VAL A 35 -3.73 6.31 -8.13
C VAL A 35 -2.83 5.60 -9.13
N ASN A 36 -1.52 5.86 -9.07
CA ASN A 36 -0.55 5.19 -9.94
C ASN A 36 -0.62 3.64 -9.80
N ILE A 37 -0.43 2.92 -10.91
CA ILE A 37 -0.38 1.46 -10.96
C ILE A 37 0.66 0.87 -9.99
N ALA A 38 1.86 1.48 -9.89
CA ALA A 38 2.90 1.02 -8.96
C ALA A 38 2.43 1.06 -7.50
N ASN A 39 1.65 2.08 -7.16
CA ASN A 39 1.08 2.26 -5.85
C ASN A 39 -0.05 1.25 -5.55
N ILE A 40 -0.86 0.92 -6.55
CA ILE A 40 -1.87 -0.15 -6.46
C ILE A 40 -1.18 -1.49 -6.23
N ASN A 41 -0.15 -1.80 -7.01
CA ASN A 41 0.62 -3.04 -6.86
C ASN A 41 1.29 -3.14 -5.48
N TYR A 42 1.82 -2.03 -4.98
CA TYR A 42 2.38 -1.94 -3.63
C TYR A 42 1.31 -2.23 -2.57
N LEU A 43 0.15 -1.58 -2.64
CA LEU A 43 -0.95 -1.78 -1.70
C LEU A 43 -1.42 -3.24 -1.67
N VAL A 44 -1.61 -3.85 -2.84
CA VAL A 44 -2.04 -5.25 -2.96
C VAL A 44 -1.00 -6.19 -2.36
N SER A 45 0.29 -5.97 -2.65
CA SER A 45 1.38 -6.78 -2.08
C SER A 45 1.45 -6.64 -0.56
N LEU A 46 1.28 -5.42 -0.04
CA LEU A 46 1.30 -5.12 1.37
C LEU A 46 0.16 -5.84 2.12
N ILE A 47 -1.07 -5.80 1.58
CA ILE A 47 -2.23 -6.50 2.15
C ILE A 47 -2.06 -8.02 2.02
N LYS A 48 -1.54 -8.53 0.91
CA LYS A 48 -1.25 -9.98 0.76
C LYS A 48 -0.26 -10.48 1.81
N MET A 49 0.74 -9.66 2.17
CA MET A 49 1.78 -10.03 3.13
C MET A 49 1.33 -9.97 4.59
N HIS A 50 0.49 -8.99 4.94
CA HIS A 50 0.16 -8.66 6.34
C HIS A 50 -1.32 -8.75 6.70
N GLY A 51 -2.18 -9.09 5.73
CA GLY A 51 -3.63 -9.04 5.86
C GLY A 51 -4.18 -7.61 5.91
N LEU A 52 -5.50 -7.48 5.97
CA LEU A 52 -6.20 -6.18 6.02
C LEU A 52 -5.88 -5.36 7.27
N SER A 53 -5.45 -6.00 8.37
CA SER A 53 -5.04 -5.34 9.62
C SER A 53 -3.88 -4.36 9.43
N ILE A 54 -3.12 -4.46 8.33
CA ILE A 54 -2.05 -3.49 8.04
C ILE A 54 -2.60 -2.08 7.79
N LEU A 55 -3.86 -1.96 7.36
CA LEU A 55 -4.52 -0.69 7.10
C LEU A 55 -4.89 0.08 8.37
N ASP A 56 -4.89 -0.60 9.52
CA ASP A 56 -5.13 -0.01 10.84
C ASP A 56 -3.85 0.52 11.49
N LYS A 57 -2.67 0.15 10.96
CA LYS A 57 -1.41 0.64 11.51
C LYS A 57 -1.19 2.09 11.09
N SER A 58 -0.97 2.95 12.07
CA SER A 58 -0.44 4.28 11.81
C SER A 58 1.00 4.19 11.29
N TYR A 59 1.43 5.24 10.59
CA TYR A 59 2.82 5.33 10.14
C TYR A 59 3.75 5.37 11.36
N ALA A 60 4.53 4.32 11.54
CA ALA A 60 5.55 4.28 12.56
C ALA A 60 6.71 5.21 12.16
N HIS A 61 6.88 6.30 12.89
CA HIS A 61 8.03 7.17 12.74
C HIS A 61 9.27 6.53 13.34
N TYR A 62 10.09 5.90 12.50
CA TYR A 62 11.41 5.43 12.90
C TYR A 62 12.47 6.53 12.71
N SER A 63 13.36 6.69 13.70
CA SER A 63 14.49 7.62 13.61
C SER A 63 15.46 7.23 12.48
N LYS A 64 16.26 8.19 12.03
CA LYS A 64 17.26 7.94 10.98
C LYS A 64 18.24 6.86 11.43
N GLU A 65 18.71 6.96 12.67
CA GLU A 65 19.69 6.07 13.28
C GLU A 65 19.14 4.63 13.36
N PHE A 66 17.86 4.47 13.72
CA PHE A 66 17.22 3.16 13.74
C PHE A 66 17.19 2.53 12.34
N LYS A 67 16.83 3.30 11.31
CA LYS A 67 16.79 2.80 9.93
C LYS A 67 18.18 2.40 9.43
N GLU A 68 19.20 3.22 9.71
CA GLU A 68 20.59 2.91 9.36
C GLU A 68 21.10 1.65 10.06
N GLN A 69 20.79 1.48 11.36
CA GLN A 69 21.14 0.27 12.10
C GLN A 69 20.43 -0.96 11.54
N ALA A 70 19.15 -0.86 11.18
CA ALA A 70 18.40 -1.97 10.59
C ALA A 70 19.02 -2.43 9.26
N ILE A 71 19.43 -1.50 8.40
CA ILE A 71 20.11 -1.81 7.12
C ILE A 71 21.46 -2.50 7.38
N LYS A 72 22.27 -1.99 8.33
CA LYS A 72 23.56 -2.60 8.70
C LYS A 72 23.45 -4.02 9.26
N ARG A 73 22.27 -4.45 9.76
CA ARG A 73 22.07 -5.79 10.30
C ARG A 73 21.83 -6.86 9.23
N VAL A 74 21.40 -6.46 8.03
CA VAL A 74 21.03 -7.38 6.94
C VAL A 74 22.02 -7.39 5.78
N LEU A 75 22.99 -6.48 5.81
CA LEU A 75 24.19 -6.46 4.95
C LEU A 75 25.30 -7.26 5.62
#